data_AF-A0A8H6E2V5-F1
#
_entry.id   AF-A0A8H6E2V5-F1
#
_cell.length_a   1.000
_cell.length_b   1.000
_cell.length_c   1.000
_cell.angle_alpha   90.00
_cell.angle_beta   90.00
_cell.angle_gamma   90.00
#
_symmetry.space_group_name_H-M   'P 1'
#
loop_
_entity.id
_entity.type
_entity.pdbx_description
1 polymer ?
#
loop_
_entity_poly.entity_id
_entity_poly.type
_entity_poly.pdbx_seq_one_letter_code
_entity_poly.pdbx_strand_id
1 'polypeptide(L)'
;MHHIVCILFDRKDPDSRRRAYELIKVLIAEAANRGWGEYRAHLALMDQIAETYNFNGNAQMKLNEKLKNALDPKGILCPGKNGIWPANYKKEE
;
A
#
# COMPACT_ATOMS: atom_id res chain seq x y z
N MET A 1 16.41 10.01 -8.01
CA MET A 1 16.03 11.01 -7.00
C MET A 1 14.77 10.51 -6.31
N HIS A 2 14.57 10.80 -5.01
CA HIS A 2 13.30 10.54 -4.33
C HIS A 2 12.50 11.84 -4.29
N HIS A 3 11.34 11.88 -4.95
CA HIS A 3 10.45 13.03 -4.90
C HIS A 3 9.56 12.92 -3.66
N ILE A 4 9.77 13.80 -2.68
CA ILE A 4 9.05 13.78 -1.40
C ILE A 4 8.06 14.93 -1.39
N VAL A 5 6.77 14.61 -1.55
CA VAL A 5 5.68 15.59 -1.47
C VAL A 5 5.17 15.66 -0.03
N CYS A 6 5.29 16.82 0.60
CA CYS A 6 4.80 17.06 1.96
C CYS A 6 3.33 17.50 1.93
N ILE A 7 2.40 16.57 2.11
CA ILE A 7 0.96 16.89 2.25
C ILE A 7 0.69 17.34 3.68
N LEU A 8 0.56 18.66 3.87
CA LEU A 8 0.20 19.27 5.14
C LEU A 8 -1.32 19.38 5.26
N PHE A 9 -1.86 19.02 6.42
CA PHE A 9 -3.30 19.08 6.71
C PHE A 9 -3.52 19.30 8.21
N ASP A 10 -4.65 19.91 8.58
CA ASP A 10 -5.07 19.96 9.99
C ASP A 10 -5.62 18.59 10.42
N ARG A 11 -5.02 18.00 11.46
CA ARG A 11 -5.42 16.71 12.03
C ARG A 11 -6.68 16.78 12.91
N LYS A 12 -7.07 17.98 13.35
CA LYS A 12 -8.27 18.20 14.17
C LYS A 12 -9.51 18.45 13.31
N ASP A 13 -9.35 18.86 12.06
CA ASP A 13 -10.44 19.00 11.09
C ASP A 13 -10.69 17.70 10.31
N PRO A 14 -11.85 17.04 10.50
CA PRO A 14 -12.20 15.82 9.78
C PRO A 14 -12.19 15.97 8.25
N ASP A 15 -12.63 17.12 7.72
CA ASP A 15 -12.71 17.30 6.26
C ASP A 15 -11.32 17.50 5.65
N SER A 16 -10.46 18.27 6.30
CA SER A 16 -9.04 18.39 5.97
C SER A 16 -8.35 17.02 5.88
N ARG A 17 -8.55 16.13 6.87
CA ARG A 17 -8.01 14.75 6.82
C ARG A 17 -8.55 13.95 5.65
N ARG A 18 -9.87 14.01 5.42
CA ARG A 18 -10.53 13.31 4.31
C ARG A 18 -9.96 13.74 2.96
N ARG A 19 -9.87 15.05 2.71
CA ARG A 19 -9.31 15.59 1.46
C ARG A 19 -7.84 15.21 1.27
N ALA A 20 -7.02 15.25 2.33
CA ALA A 20 -5.62 14.83 2.26
C ALA A 20 -5.48 13.34 1.92
N TYR A 21 -6.33 12.49 2.50
CA TYR A 21 -6.35 11.06 2.20
C TYR A 21 -6.80 10.78 0.76
N GLU A 22 -7.86 11.43 0.28
CA GLU A 22 -8.30 11.26 -1.10
C GLU A 22 -7.26 11.79 -2.10
N LEU A 23 -6.62 12.92 -1.81
CA LEU A 23 -5.56 13.48 -2.63
C LEU A 23 -4.43 12.47 -2.84
N ILE A 24 -3.91 11.86 -1.77
CA ILE A 24 -2.78 10.92 -1.91
C ILE A 24 -3.19 9.65 -2.66
N LYS A 25 -4.43 9.16 -2.51
CA LYS A 25 -4.93 8.04 -3.30
C LYS A 25 -4.95 8.36 -4.80
N VAL A 26 -5.41 9.55 -5.18
CA VAL A 26 -5.40 10.01 -6.57
C VAL A 26 -3.98 10.14 -7.10
N LEU A 27 -3.06 10.73 -6.32
CA LEU A 27 -1.67 10.90 -6.73
C LEU A 27 -0.97 9.56 -6.99
N ILE A 28 -1.18 8.55 -6.13
CA ILE A 28 -0.63 7.19 -6.32
C ILE A 28 -1.13 6.59 -7.63
N ALA A 29 -2.43 6.67 -7.91
CA ALA A 29 -3.02 6.11 -9.13
C ALA A 29 -2.48 6.83 -10.38
N GLU A 30 -2.41 8.16 -10.37
CA GLU A 30 -1.88 8.97 -11.47
C GLU A 30 -0.39 8.73 -11.71
N ALA A 31 0.41 8.58 -10.63
CA ALA A 31 1.83 8.27 -10.72
C ALA A 31 2.05 6.89 -11.34
N ALA A 32 1.31 5.88 -10.88
CA ALA A 32 1.39 4.52 -11.41
C ALA A 32 1.01 4.47 -12.91
N ASN A 33 -0.04 5.17 -13.33
CA ASN A 33 -0.44 5.29 -14.74
C ASN A 33 0.65 5.91 -15.62
N ARG A 34 1.57 6.68 -15.04
CA ARG A 34 2.71 7.31 -15.71
C ARG A 34 4.02 6.52 -15.56
N GLY A 35 3.97 5.35 -14.93
CA GLY A 35 5.13 4.48 -14.71
C GLY A 35 6.01 4.88 -13.53
N TRP A 36 5.50 5.69 -12.60
CA TRP A 36 6.20 6.05 -11.36
C TRP A 36 5.64 5.25 -10.18
N GLY A 37 6.53 4.66 -9.39
CA GLY A 37 6.17 3.86 -8.23
C GLY A 37 6.78 4.40 -6.95
N GLU A 38 6.07 4.15 -5.85
CA GLU A 38 6.35 4.79 -4.58
C GLU A 38 7.28 3.92 -3.74
N TYR A 39 8.44 4.46 -3.39
CA TYR A 39 9.42 3.73 -2.58
C TYR A 39 8.89 3.37 -1.18
N ARG A 40 8.10 4.25 -0.55
CA ARG A 40 7.52 4.08 0.79
C ARG A 40 6.22 4.85 0.94
N ALA A 41 5.33 4.36 1.82
CA ALA A 41 4.11 5.07 2.18
C ALA A 41 3.60 4.76 3.59
N HIS A 42 2.52 5.47 3.95
CA HIS A 42 1.79 5.32 5.20
C HIS A 42 1.01 3.99 5.26
N LEU A 43 0.70 3.51 6.47
CA LEU A 43 -0.03 2.25 6.71
C LEU A 43 -1.33 2.15 5.90
N ALA A 44 -2.11 3.23 5.90
CA ALA A 44 -3.40 3.33 5.21
C ALA A 44 -3.33 3.19 3.67
N LEU A 45 -2.14 3.19 3.07
CA LEU A 45 -1.95 3.20 1.62
C LEU A 45 -1.14 2.00 1.12
N MET A 46 -0.74 1.09 2.02
CA MET A 46 0.14 -0.03 1.68
C MET A 46 -0.48 -0.95 0.64
N ASP A 47 -1.78 -1.26 0.77
CA ASP A 47 -2.50 -2.11 -0.18
C ASP A 47 -2.58 -1.46 -1.57
N GLN A 48 -3.01 -0.19 -1.63
CA GLN A 48 -3.13 0.53 -2.90
C GLN A 48 -1.80 0.61 -3.64
N ILE A 49 -0.70 0.90 -2.93
CA ILE A 49 0.62 0.97 -3.55
C ILE A 49 1.10 -0.41 -3.96
N ALA A 50 0.86 -1.45 -3.16
CA ALA A 50 1.24 -2.79 -3.57
C ALA A 50 0.54 -3.23 -4.87
N GLU A 51 -0.72 -2.80 -5.07
CA GLU A 51 -1.49 -3.02 -6.30
C GLU A 51 -0.92 -2.30 -7.54
N THR A 52 -0.08 -1.28 -7.37
CA THR A 52 0.61 -0.64 -8.51
C THR A 52 1.76 -1.50 -9.04
N TYR A 53 2.31 -2.41 -8.23
CA TYR A 53 3.41 -3.32 -8.61
C TYR A 53 2.87 -4.64 -9.20
N ASN A 54 1.94 -4.55 -10.15
CA ASN A 54 1.13 -5.66 -10.64
C ASN A 54 1.64 -6.38 -11.91
N PHE A 55 2.88 -6.10 -12.33
CA PHE A 55 3.48 -6.68 -13.52
C PHE A 55 3.37 -8.22 -13.56
N ASN A 56 3.13 -8.75 -14.76
CA ASN A 56 3.02 -10.18 -15.04
C ASN A 56 1.99 -10.89 -14.14
N GLY A 57 0.82 -10.26 -13.96
CA GLY A 57 -0.27 -10.79 -13.15
C GLY A 57 0.08 -10.87 -11.67
N ASN A 58 0.57 -9.78 -11.09
CA ASN A 58 0.96 -9.66 -9.67
C ASN A 58 2.08 -10.63 -9.25
N ALA A 59 3.08 -10.87 -10.11
CA ALA A 59 4.11 -11.89 -9.85
C ALA A 59 4.90 -11.62 -8.55
N GLN A 60 5.25 -10.35 -8.30
CA GLN A 60 5.96 -9.94 -7.08
C GLN A 60 5.12 -10.19 -5.83
N MET A 61 3.84 -9.84 -5.83
CA MET A 61 2.95 -10.05 -4.68
C MET A 61 2.84 -11.54 -4.36
N LYS A 62 2.53 -12.37 -5.37
CA LYS A 62 2.37 -13.82 -5.22
C LYS A 62 3.61 -14.50 -4.63
N LEU A 63 4.80 -14.05 -5.05
CA LEU A 63 6.06 -14.55 -4.48
C LEU A 63 6.17 -14.19 -2.99
N ASN A 64 5.89 -12.94 -2.62
CA ASN A 64 6.00 -12.48 -1.25
C ASN A 64 4.97 -13.14 -0.33
N GLU A 65 3.73 -13.34 -0.77
CA GLU A 65 2.72 -14.07 -0.02
C GLU A 65 3.13 -15.53 0.19
N LYS A 66 3.70 -16.19 -0.84
CA LYS A 66 4.21 -17.57 -0.71
C LYS A 66 5.32 -17.66 0.34
N LEU A 67 6.27 -16.72 0.32
CA LEU A 67 7.33 -16.64 1.32
C LEU A 67 6.77 -16.35 2.71
N LYS A 68 5.83 -15.40 2.82
CA LYS A 68 5.17 -15.02 4.07
C LYS A 68 4.48 -16.21 4.72
N ASN A 69 3.69 -16.95 3.95
CA ASN A 69 2.95 -18.11 4.46
C ASN A 69 3.86 -19.28 4.81
N ALA A 70 5.01 -19.44 4.12
CA ALA A 70 5.99 -20.46 4.46
C ALA A 70 6.75 -20.15 5.77
N LEU A 71 7.12 -18.88 5.98
CA LEU A 71 7.94 -18.45 7.13
C LEU A 71 7.10 -18.07 8.36
N ASP A 72 5.84 -17.67 8.17
CA ASP A 72 4.90 -17.34 9.24
C ASP A 72 3.55 -18.04 9.00
N PRO A 73 3.46 -19.37 9.21
CA PRO A 73 2.26 -20.15 8.93
C PRO A 73 1.05 -19.76 9.77
N LYS A 74 1.26 -19.08 10.92
CA LYS A 74 0.20 -18.58 11.80
C LYS A 74 -0.20 -17.13 11.48
N GLY A 75 0.56 -16.44 10.64
CA GLY A 75 0.29 -15.05 10.24
C GLY A 75 0.45 -14.03 11.37
N ILE A 76 1.33 -14.26 12.34
CA ILE A 76 1.46 -13.44 13.55
C ILE A 76 2.19 -12.12 13.28
N LEU A 77 3.20 -12.15 12.41
CA LEU A 77 4.16 -11.05 12.27
C LEU A 77 3.64 -9.99 11.28
N CYS A 78 3.11 -8.88 11.79
CA CYS A 78 2.74 -7.69 11.02
C CYS A 78 1.90 -7.98 9.75
N PRO A 79 0.73 -8.63 9.89
CA PRO A 79 -0.16 -8.87 8.75
C PRO A 79 -0.52 -7.55 8.05
N GLY A 80 -0.44 -7.52 6.71
CA GLY A 80 -0.76 -6.36 5.89
C GLY A 80 0.38 -5.36 5.68
N LYS A 81 1.55 -5.57 6.31
CA LYS A 81 2.71 -4.73 6.06
C LYS A 81 3.10 -4.81 4.57
N ASN A 82 3.21 -3.65 3.93
CA ASN A 82 3.46 -3.51 2.48
C ASN A 82 2.40 -4.20 1.60
N GLY A 83 1.18 -4.36 2.11
CA GLY A 83 0.09 -5.04 1.40
C GLY A 83 0.22 -6.56 1.35
N ILE A 84 1.16 -7.15 2.08
CA ILE A 84 1.38 -8.61 2.11
C ILE A 84 0.56 -9.19 3.26
N TRP A 85 -0.46 -9.97 2.92
CA TRP A 85 -1.36 -10.59 3.89
C TRP A 85 -1.09 -12.09 4.02
N PRO A 86 -1.10 -12.64 5.25
CA PRO A 86 -1.07 -14.09 5.43
C PRO A 86 -2.38 -14.73 4.95
N ALA A 87 -2.33 -16.00 4.54
CA ALA A 87 -3.47 -16.72 3.93
C ALA A 87 -4.68 -16.89 4.87
N ASN A 88 -4.50 -16.78 6.18
CA ASN A 88 -5.57 -16.85 7.18
C ASN A 88 -6.26 -15.51 7.45
N TYR A 89 -5.84 -14.42 6.81
CA TYR A 89 -6.50 -13.12 6.89
C TYR A 89 -7.42 -12.92 5.70
N LYS A 90 -8.62 -12.39 5.96
CA LYS A 90 -9.49 -11.86 4.91
C LYS A 90 -9.13 -10.40 4.73
N LYS A 91 -8.75 -10.01 3.50
CA LYS A 91 -8.65 -8.59 3.14
C LYS A 91 -10.08 -8.05 3.18
N GLU A 92 -10.36 -7.12 4.10
CA GLU A 92 -11.62 -6.37 4.04
C GLU A 92 -11.55 -5.47 2.80
N GLU A 93 -12.65 -5.41 2.04
CA GLU A 93 -12.78 -4.54 0.85
C GLU A 93 -12.67 -3.06 1.19
#